data_AF-A0A6V7LZ42-F1
#
_entry.id   AF-A0A6V7LZ42-F1
#
_cell.length_a   1.000
_cell.length_b   1.000
_cell.length_c   1.000
_cell.angle_alpha   90.00
_cell.angle_beta   90.00
_cell.angle_gamma   90.00
#
_symmetry.space_group_name_H-M   'P 1'
#
loop_
_entity.id
_entity.type
_entity.pdbx_description
1 polymer ?
#
loop_
_entity_poly.entity_id
_entity_poly.type
_entity_poly.pdbx_seq_one_letter_code
_entity_poly.pdbx_strand_id
1 'polypeptide(L)'
;VLDKKYTCAENLRGHFKCSLRKYYWKYTNDEAAFREFEEVNKKFNGKSDKWRRYSHEDNRRMIQYLIDNNAIHLGTDVKIWQAFLAKN
;
A
#
# COMPACT_ATOMS: atom_id res chain seq x y z
N VAL A 1 -11.28 -4.52 -10.41
CA VAL A 1 -10.36 -5.60 -10.83
C VAL A 1 -9.00 -4.99 -11.14
N LEU A 2 -8.01 -5.25 -10.29
CA LEU A 2 -6.61 -4.89 -10.56
C LEU A 2 -6.17 -5.61 -11.85
N ASP A 3 -5.33 -4.98 -12.66
CA ASP A 3 -4.83 -5.63 -13.86
C ASP A 3 -4.19 -6.99 -13.50
N LYS A 4 -4.57 -8.04 -14.24
CA LYS A 4 -4.27 -9.46 -13.92
C LYS A 4 -2.77 -9.72 -13.68
N LYS A 5 -1.90 -8.85 -14.18
CA LYS A 5 -0.44 -8.87 -14.00
C LYS A 5 0.03 -8.62 -12.56
N TYR A 6 -0.85 -8.18 -11.65
CA TYR A 6 -0.50 -7.73 -10.29
C TYR A 6 -1.18 -8.53 -9.16
N THR A 7 -1.67 -9.73 -9.46
CA THR A 7 -2.59 -10.55 -8.64
C THR A 7 -1.94 -11.35 -7.50
N CYS A 8 -0.67 -11.10 -7.14
CA CYS A 8 -0.02 -11.81 -6.03
C CYS A 8 0.15 -10.91 -4.81
N ALA A 9 -0.31 -11.38 -3.65
CA ALA A 9 -0.22 -10.68 -2.37
C ALA A 9 1.22 -10.25 -2.01
N GLU A 10 2.21 -11.05 -2.39
CA GLU A 10 3.64 -10.72 -2.21
C GLU A 10 4.07 -9.50 -3.04
N ASN A 11 3.54 -9.36 -4.26
CA ASN A 11 3.84 -8.20 -5.11
C ASN A 11 3.19 -6.93 -4.56
N LEU A 12 1.98 -7.03 -4.01
CA LEU A 12 1.29 -5.91 -3.36
C LEU A 12 2.03 -5.47 -2.10
N ARG A 13 2.45 -6.44 -1.28
CA ARG A 13 3.29 -6.21 -0.09
C ARG A 13 4.61 -5.53 -0.45
N GLY A 14 5.30 -6.03 -1.47
CA GLY A 14 6.56 -5.46 -1.95
C GLY A 14 6.38 -4.02 -2.45
N HIS A 15 5.31 -3.79 -3.21
CA HIS A 15 4.95 -2.45 -3.68
C HIS A 15 4.61 -1.48 -2.55
N PHE A 16 3.86 -1.95 -1.55
CA PHE A 16 3.56 -1.17 -0.37
C PHE A 16 4.83 -0.74 0.37
N LYS A 17 5.73 -1.70 0.62
CA LYS A 17 7.01 -1.45 1.28
C LYS A 17 7.91 -0.50 0.50
N CYS A 18 7.95 -0.58 -0.83
CA CYS A 18 8.90 0.22 -1.59
C CYS A 18 8.36 1.58 -2.04
N SER A 19 7.06 1.68 -2.34
CA SER A 19 6.49 2.85 -3.01
C SER A 19 5.31 3.46 -2.26
N LEU A 20 4.22 2.70 -2.02
CA LEU A 20 2.96 3.29 -1.54
C LEU A 20 3.12 4.03 -0.22
N ARG A 21 3.79 3.44 0.78
CA ARG A 21 3.96 4.11 2.07
C ARG A 21 4.78 5.41 2.00
N LYS A 22 5.59 5.62 0.95
CA LYS A 22 6.40 6.85 0.78
C LYS A 22 5.61 7.95 0.07
N TYR A 23 4.75 7.55 -0.86
CA TYR A 23 3.98 8.45 -1.70
C TYR A 23 2.49 8.44 -1.37
N TYR A 24 2.12 7.93 -0.20
CA TYR A 24 0.74 7.76 0.24
C TYR A 24 -0.04 9.08 0.23
N TRP A 25 0.64 10.20 0.49
CA TRP A 25 0.13 11.57 0.41
C TRP A 25 -0.39 11.98 -0.97
N LYS A 26 -0.04 11.24 -2.04
CA LYS A 26 -0.60 11.44 -3.38
C LYS A 26 -1.98 10.80 -3.56
N TYR A 27 -2.38 9.95 -2.63
CA TYR A 27 -3.52 9.04 -2.79
C TYR A 27 -4.58 9.20 -1.69
N THR A 28 -4.29 9.96 -0.63
CA THR A 28 -5.22 10.27 0.46
C THR A 28 -4.98 11.69 1.00
N ASN A 29 -6.03 12.32 1.50
CA ASN A 29 -6.00 13.59 2.25
C ASN A 29 -6.32 13.38 3.74
N ASP A 30 -6.35 12.14 4.21
CA ASP A 30 -6.72 11.79 5.59
C ASP A 30 -5.58 12.09 6.58
N GLU A 31 -5.82 13.00 7.52
CA GLU A 31 -4.87 13.41 8.55
C GLU A 31 -4.48 12.32 9.55
N ALA A 32 -5.39 11.38 9.84
CA ALA A 32 -5.06 10.24 10.68
C ALA A 32 -4.15 9.26 9.92
N ALA A 33 -4.42 9.04 8.62
CA ALA A 33 -3.56 8.24 7.77
C ALA A 33 -2.15 8.85 7.65
N PHE A 34 -2.01 10.18 7.56
CA PHE A 34 -0.70 10.86 7.58
C PHE A 34 0.16 10.44 8.77
N ARG A 35 -0.42 10.42 9.97
CA ARG A 35 0.30 10.03 11.19
C ARG A 35 0.72 8.56 11.17
N GLU A 36 -0.18 7.65 10.82
CA GLU A 36 0.14 6.20 10.82
C GLU A 36 1.19 5.84 9.75
N PHE A 37 1.11 6.46 8.57
CA PHE A 37 2.12 6.26 7.52
C PHE A 37 3.49 6.85 7.90
N GLU A 38 3.54 7.98 8.61
CA GLU A 38 4.79 8.51 9.15
C GLU A 38 5.44 7.53 10.14
N GLU A 39 4.67 6.95 11.06
CA GLU A 39 5.17 5.97 12.02
C GLU A 39 5.71 4.70 11.34
N VAL A 40 5.01 4.21 10.31
CA VAL A 40 5.44 3.05 9.51
C VAL A 40 6.69 3.36 8.69
N ASN A 41 6.86 4.60 8.22
CA ASN A 41 8.05 5.02 7.47
C ASN A 41 9.30 5.19 8.34
N LYS A 42 9.17 5.69 9.58
CA LYS A 42 10.30 5.84 10.51
C LYS A 42 11.07 4.54 10.75
N LYS A 43 10.40 3.39 10.64
CA LYS A 43 10.96 2.06 10.91
C LYS A 43 11.76 1.45 9.73
N PHE A 44 12.04 2.19 8.65
CA PHE A 44 12.61 1.57 7.45
C PHE A 44 13.63 2.43 6.68
N ASN A 45 14.84 1.88 6.50
CA ASN A 45 16.01 2.59 5.92
C ASN A 45 16.29 2.27 4.44
N GLY A 46 15.28 1.85 3.68
CA GLY A 46 15.47 1.28 2.32
C GLY A 46 15.28 2.27 1.16
N LYS A 47 16.30 2.40 0.30
CA LYS A 47 16.21 3.07 -1.02
C LYS A 47 15.56 2.12 -2.05
N SER A 48 14.55 2.58 -2.78
CA SER A 48 14.03 1.87 -3.96
C SER A 48 13.16 2.82 -4.80
N ASP A 49 13.55 2.97 -6.07
CA ASP A 49 12.99 3.91 -7.05
C ASP A 49 12.30 3.19 -8.24
N LYS A 50 12.09 1.87 -8.16
CA LYS A 50 11.91 1.04 -9.37
C LYS A 50 10.50 0.52 -9.67
N TRP A 51 9.45 0.93 -8.96
CA TRP A 51 8.12 0.29 -9.10
C TRP A 51 7.11 1.14 -9.89
N ARG A 52 7.35 1.30 -11.20
CA ARG A 52 6.36 1.82 -12.19
C ARG A 52 5.28 0.80 -12.58
N ARG A 53 5.05 -0.24 -11.76
CA ARG A 53 4.17 -1.37 -12.12
C ARG A 53 2.70 -1.16 -11.76
N TYR A 54 2.36 -0.23 -10.87
CA TYR A 54 0.98 -0.03 -10.44
C TYR A 54 0.44 1.31 -10.92
N SER A 55 -0.79 1.33 -11.43
CA SER A 55 -1.44 2.56 -11.84
C SER A 55 -1.76 3.45 -10.64
N HIS A 56 -2.02 4.74 -10.87
CA HIS A 56 -2.48 5.64 -9.82
C HIS A 56 -3.80 5.17 -9.19
N GLU A 57 -4.69 4.57 -9.98
CA GLU A 57 -5.96 4.03 -9.49
C GLU A 57 -5.74 2.80 -8.59
N ASP A 58 -4.85 1.88 -8.97
CA ASP A 58 -4.52 0.72 -8.13
C ASP A 58 -3.90 1.16 -6.81
N ASN A 59 -2.98 2.12 -6.87
CA ASN A 59 -2.35 2.70 -5.70
C ASN A 59 -3.37 3.33 -4.75
N ARG A 60 -4.33 4.08 -5.32
CA ARG A 60 -5.42 4.68 -4.55
C ARG A 60 -6.29 3.63 -3.89
N ARG A 61 -6.69 2.58 -4.63
CA ARG A 61 -7.50 1.47 -4.07
C ARG A 61 -6.79 0.75 -2.93
N MET A 62 -5.49 0.49 -3.06
CA MET A 62 -4.69 -0.14 -2.02
C MET A 62 -4.59 0.72 -0.76
N ILE A 63 -4.33 2.03 -0.90
CA ILE A 63 -4.28 2.96 0.23
C ILE A 63 -5.64 3.08 0.90
N GLN A 64 -6.70 3.26 0.11
CA GLN A 64 -8.06 3.39 0.63
C GLN A 64 -8.48 2.14 1.41
N TYR A 65 -8.19 0.94 0.89
CA TYR A 65 -8.47 -0.30 1.61
C TYR A 65 -7.79 -0.36 2.97
N LEU A 66 -6.52 0.06 3.06
CA LEU A 66 -5.81 0.08 4.34
C LEU A 66 -6.41 1.10 5.32
N ILE A 67 -6.86 2.26 4.84
CA ILE A 67 -7.51 3.28 5.67
C ILE A 67 -8.87 2.78 6.16
N ASP A 68 -9.72 2.30 5.26
CA ASP A 68 -11.07 1.82 5.57
C ASP A 68 -11.09 0.65 6.57
N ASN A 69 -10.01 -0.15 6.59
CA ASN A 69 -9.87 -1.28 7.50
C ASN A 69 -8.96 -0.98 8.70
N ASN A 70 -8.52 0.27 8.89
CA ASN A 70 -7.57 0.68 9.93
C ASN A 70 -6.34 -0.23 10.00
N ALA A 71 -5.78 -0.57 8.84
CA ALA A 71 -4.82 -1.65 8.64
C ALA A 71 -3.49 -1.16 8.05
N ILE A 72 -3.18 0.14 8.09
CA ILE A 72 -1.93 0.69 7.51
C ILE A 72 -0.71 0.04 8.19
N HIS A 73 -0.74 -0.15 9.51
CA HIS A 73 0.27 -0.89 10.25
C HIS A 73 0.46 -2.35 9.78
N LEU A 74 -0.60 -2.98 9.25
CA LEU A 74 -0.56 -4.34 8.69
C LEU A 74 -0.12 -4.38 7.23
N GLY A 75 0.10 -3.25 6.55
CA GLY A 75 0.50 -3.22 5.13
C GLY A 75 1.81 -3.97 4.81
N THR A 76 2.59 -4.34 5.83
CA THR A 76 3.78 -5.18 5.67
C THR A 76 3.53 -6.68 5.82
N ASP A 77 2.35 -7.09 6.28
CA ASP A 77 1.88 -8.47 6.35
C ASP A 77 1.33 -8.92 4.99
N VAL A 78 1.51 -10.18 4.62
CA VAL A 78 0.98 -10.71 3.35
C VAL A 78 -0.53 -10.98 3.41
N LYS A 79 -1.07 -11.27 4.60
CA LYS A 79 -2.47 -11.65 4.81
C LYS A 79 -3.44 -10.51 4.49
N ILE A 80 -3.06 -9.27 4.78
CA ILE A 80 -3.90 -8.11 4.43
C ILE A 80 -4.07 -7.98 2.91
N TRP A 81 -3.03 -8.30 2.14
CA TRP A 81 -3.06 -8.27 0.68
C TRP A 81 -3.78 -9.46 0.07
N GLN A 82 -3.71 -10.63 0.71
CA GLN A 82 -4.57 -11.76 0.37
C GLN A 82 -6.05 -11.41 0.56
N ALA A 83 -6.39 -10.78 1.70
CA ALA A 83 -7.75 -10.32 1.98
C ALA A 83 -8.22 -9.24 0.99
N PHE A 84 -7.34 -8.30 0.62
CA PHE A 84 -7.61 -7.29 -0.39
C PHE A 84 -7.93 -7.92 -1.76
N LEU A 85 -7.12 -8.89 -2.20
CA LEU A 85 -7.32 -9.61 -3.46
C LEU A 85 -8.58 -10.50 -3.45
N ALA A 86 -8.95 -11.07 -2.30
CA ALA A 86 -10.18 -11.86 -2.18
C ALA A 86 -11.46 -11.00 -2.30
N LYS A 87 -11.36 -9.70 -2.04
CA LYS A 87 -12.48 -8.73 -2.09
C LYS A 87 -12.59 -7.96 -3.41
N ASN A 88 -11.60 -8.01 -4.33
CA ASN A 88 -11.48 -7.11 -5.50
C ASN A 88 -11.11 -7.82 -6.81
#